data_AF-A0A0F4NF84-F1
#
_entry.id   AF-A0A0F4NF84-F1
#
_cell.length_a   1.000
_cell.length_b   1.000
_cell.length_c   1.000
_cell.angle_alpha   90.00
_cell.angle_beta   90.00
_cell.angle_gamma   90.00
#
_symmetry.space_group_name_H-M   'P 1'
#
loop_
_entity.id
_entity.type
_entity.pdbx_description
1 polymer ?
#
loop_
_entity_poly.entity_id
_entity_poly.type
_entity_poly.pdbx_seq_one_letter_code
_entity_poly.pdbx_strand_id
1 'polypeptide(L)'
;MKVLTSVSLLSIALLAGCQSTSSPEEQTIRSNLCTMGDGNGAEYTSEKFEQAVLDCGGYEIITDDMVVDQELMFSFSNGKKQRKMVLMEDGTGQYSMLDKGTVQNITWAFLDNGSIHLEFEDGAQWDWKLIAEEGNVWAVKSYYADKDGYRDIMTMVVTNKTAMMQ
;
A
#
# COMPACT_ATOMS: atom_id res chain seq x y z
N MET A 1 2.38 50.19 49.16
CA MET A 1 1.17 49.45 48.71
C MET A 1 1.39 49.02 47.26
N LYS A 2 1.44 47.72 46.98
CA LYS A 2 1.38 47.16 45.62
C LYS A 2 0.10 46.36 45.54
N VAL A 3 -0.83 46.80 44.70
CA VAL A 3 -2.11 46.13 44.47
C VAL A 3 -1.89 45.07 43.40
N LEU A 4 -2.23 43.83 43.76
CA LEU A 4 -2.41 42.68 42.87
C LEU A 4 -3.73 42.83 42.11
N THR A 5 -3.69 42.64 40.80
CA THR A 5 -4.86 42.21 40.02
C THR A 5 -4.47 41.03 39.14
N SER A 6 -5.05 39.90 39.49
CA SER A 6 -5.01 38.62 38.79
C SER A 6 -5.62 38.73 37.40
N VAL A 7 -5.02 38.05 36.41
CA VAL A 7 -5.77 37.56 35.23
C VAL A 7 -5.46 36.08 35.07
N SER A 8 -6.54 35.32 35.16
CA SER A 8 -6.66 33.89 34.98
C SER A 8 -6.60 33.48 33.51
N LEU A 9 -5.99 32.32 33.26
CA LEU A 9 -6.31 31.31 32.23
C LEU A 9 -6.53 31.75 30.77
N LEU A 10 -5.74 31.17 29.86
CA LEU A 10 -6.32 30.24 28.87
C LEU A 10 -5.23 29.33 28.30
N SER A 11 -5.33 28.05 28.65
CA SER A 11 -4.60 26.95 28.03
C SER A 11 -4.93 26.90 26.55
N ILE A 12 -3.99 27.25 25.68
CA ILE A 12 -4.08 26.86 24.28
C ILE A 12 -3.55 25.43 24.21
N ALA A 13 -4.45 24.49 24.40
CA ALA A 13 -4.29 23.16 23.88
C ALA A 13 -4.16 23.31 22.35
N LEU A 14 -2.94 23.21 21.85
CA LEU A 14 -2.70 22.86 20.46
C LEU A 14 -3.19 21.42 20.29
N LEU A 15 -4.50 21.28 20.07
CA LEU A 15 -5.04 20.16 19.33
C LEU A 15 -4.45 20.27 17.93
N ALA A 16 -3.25 19.69 17.76
CA ALA A 16 -2.82 19.17 16.48
C ALA A 16 -3.80 18.04 16.14
N GLY A 17 -4.98 18.43 15.66
CA GLY A 17 -5.83 17.52 14.93
C GLY A 17 -5.01 17.11 13.71
N CYS A 18 -4.47 15.89 13.74
CA CYS A 18 -4.07 15.19 12.53
C CYS A 18 -5.34 14.95 11.70
N GLN A 19 -5.82 16.00 11.05
CA GLN A 19 -6.76 15.87 9.95
C GLN A 19 -5.89 15.33 8.81
N SER A 20 -5.87 14.00 8.66
CA SER A 20 -5.23 13.34 7.52
C SER A 20 -5.95 13.76 6.24
N THR A 21 -5.64 14.95 5.74
CA THR A 21 -5.90 15.34 4.37
C THR A 21 -4.88 14.57 3.55
N SER A 22 -5.35 13.58 2.79
CA SER A 22 -4.56 12.91 1.75
C SER A 22 -3.83 13.97 0.92
N SER A 23 -2.57 13.72 0.57
CA SER A 23 -1.78 14.70 -0.20
C SER A 23 -2.44 14.93 -1.58
N PRO A 24 -2.17 16.07 -2.24
CA PRO A 24 -2.66 16.31 -3.60
C PRO A 24 -2.31 15.17 -4.57
N GLU A 25 -1.10 14.62 -4.49
CA GLU A 25 -0.62 13.48 -5.29
C GLU A 25 -1.45 12.22 -4.98
N GLU A 26 -1.72 11.95 -3.69
CA GLU A 26 -2.57 10.84 -3.28
C GLU A 26 -4.01 11.00 -3.80
N GLN A 27 -4.53 12.22 -3.87
CA GLN A 27 -5.86 12.48 -4.44
C GLN A 27 -5.88 12.30 -5.96
N THR A 28 -4.83 12.74 -6.67
CA THR A 28 -4.70 12.56 -8.12
C THR A 28 -4.64 11.08 -8.49
N ILE A 29 -3.78 10.29 -7.83
CA ILE A 29 -3.72 8.85 -8.08
C ILE A 29 -5.03 8.17 -7.69
N ARG A 30 -5.61 8.46 -6.53
CA ARG A 30 -6.89 7.86 -6.10
C ARG A 30 -8.04 8.15 -7.07
N SER A 31 -8.09 9.35 -7.64
CA SER A 31 -9.16 9.75 -8.57
C SER A 31 -9.04 9.12 -9.95
N ASN A 32 -7.85 8.63 -10.32
CA ASN A 32 -7.56 8.03 -11.63
C ASN A 32 -7.25 6.53 -11.55
N LEU A 33 -7.57 5.85 -10.45
CA LEU A 33 -7.35 4.41 -10.35
C LEU A 33 -8.15 3.63 -11.39
N CYS A 34 -7.44 2.91 -12.25
CA CYS A 34 -8.08 1.96 -13.15
C CYS A 34 -8.47 0.68 -12.37
N THR A 35 -9.76 0.53 -12.09
CA THR A 35 -10.34 -0.64 -11.42
C THR A 35 -10.87 -1.69 -12.41
N MET A 36 -10.57 -1.53 -13.71
CA MET A 36 -10.97 -2.52 -14.71
C MET A 36 -10.36 -3.89 -14.37
N GLY A 37 -11.19 -4.92 -14.49
CA GLY A 37 -10.80 -6.30 -14.16
C GLY A 37 -10.73 -6.62 -12.65
N ASP A 38 -11.03 -5.67 -11.76
CA ASP A 38 -11.12 -5.95 -10.32
C ASP A 38 -12.24 -6.93 -9.99
N GLY A 39 -11.99 -7.82 -9.05
CA GLY A 39 -12.96 -8.76 -8.53
C GLY A 39 -12.32 -10.01 -7.93
N ASN A 40 -13.16 -10.90 -7.42
CA ASN A 40 -12.71 -12.08 -6.70
C ASN A 40 -13.54 -13.32 -7.03
N GLY A 41 -12.93 -14.48 -6.79
CA GLY A 41 -13.49 -15.79 -7.10
C GLY A 41 -12.49 -16.68 -7.84
N ALA A 42 -12.75 -17.99 -7.88
CA ALA A 42 -11.85 -18.97 -8.49
C ALA A 42 -11.59 -18.71 -10.00
N GLU A 43 -12.50 -17.99 -10.66
CA GLU A 43 -12.39 -17.58 -12.06
C GLU A 43 -11.43 -16.42 -12.32
N TYR A 44 -10.91 -15.75 -11.28
CA TYR A 44 -9.96 -14.65 -11.39
C TYR A 44 -8.55 -15.23 -11.45
N THR A 45 -8.15 -15.73 -12.61
CA THR A 45 -6.84 -16.39 -12.80
C THR A 45 -5.71 -15.39 -13.05
N SER A 46 -4.47 -15.87 -13.07
CA SER A 46 -3.30 -15.07 -13.47
C SER A 46 -3.44 -14.49 -14.87
N GLU A 47 -4.06 -15.21 -15.81
CA GLU A 47 -4.32 -14.68 -17.17
C GLU A 47 -5.30 -13.50 -17.14
N LYS A 48 -6.32 -13.55 -16.27
CA LYS A 48 -7.22 -12.40 -16.08
C LYS A 48 -6.52 -11.22 -15.42
N PHE A 49 -5.56 -11.48 -14.53
CA PHE A 49 -4.74 -10.44 -13.94
C PHE A 49 -3.90 -9.72 -15.01
N GLU A 50 -3.21 -10.47 -15.86
CA GLU A 50 -2.44 -9.90 -16.96
C GLU A 50 -3.33 -9.10 -17.92
N GLN A 51 -4.52 -9.61 -18.25
CA GLN A 51 -5.49 -8.86 -19.06
C GLN A 51 -5.94 -7.57 -18.36
N ALA A 52 -6.25 -7.62 -17.06
CA ALA A 52 -6.67 -6.46 -16.29
C ALA A 52 -5.57 -5.37 -16.24
N VAL A 53 -4.30 -5.76 -16.18
CA VAL A 53 -3.16 -4.84 -16.28
C VAL A 53 -3.11 -4.17 -17.65
N LEU A 54 -3.24 -4.94 -18.73
CA LEU A 54 -3.24 -4.41 -20.10
C LEU A 54 -4.45 -3.48 -20.36
N ASP A 55 -5.62 -3.84 -19.86
CA ASP A 55 -6.83 -3.04 -19.94
C ASP A 55 -6.69 -1.70 -19.20
N CYS A 56 -5.79 -1.63 -18.23
CA CYS A 56 -5.42 -0.41 -17.51
C CYS A 56 -4.26 0.37 -18.13
N GLY A 57 -3.80 0.00 -19.33
CA GLY A 57 -2.75 0.71 -20.06
C GLY A 57 -1.35 0.09 -19.94
N GLY A 58 -1.23 -1.06 -19.27
CA GLY A 58 0.04 -1.75 -19.06
C GLY A 58 0.62 -1.50 -17.66
N TYR A 59 1.93 -1.74 -17.52
CA TYR A 59 2.65 -1.60 -16.26
C TYR A 59 4.02 -0.96 -16.47
N GLU A 60 4.53 -0.38 -15.39
CA GLU A 60 5.89 0.10 -15.23
C GLU A 60 6.71 -0.91 -14.42
N ILE A 61 8.04 -0.87 -14.60
CA ILE A 61 8.95 -1.80 -13.91
C ILE A 61 9.23 -1.27 -12.51
N ILE A 62 8.91 -2.07 -11.50
CA ILE A 62 9.36 -1.81 -10.12
C ILE A 62 10.82 -2.26 -10.00
N THR A 63 11.65 -1.42 -9.38
CA THR A 63 13.08 -1.67 -9.19
C THR A 63 13.43 -1.90 -7.72
N ASP A 64 14.62 -2.45 -7.45
CA ASP A 64 15.08 -2.71 -6.07
C ASP A 64 15.07 -1.44 -5.20
N ASP A 65 15.54 -0.31 -5.71
CA ASP A 65 15.61 0.96 -4.99
C ASP A 65 14.24 1.52 -4.60
N MET A 66 13.19 1.12 -5.32
CA MET A 66 11.83 1.51 -4.99
C MET A 66 11.27 0.74 -3.78
N VAL A 67 11.74 -0.50 -3.53
CA VAL A 67 11.07 -1.40 -2.56
C VAL A 67 11.95 -1.93 -1.44
N VAL A 68 13.26 -2.06 -1.66
CA VAL A 68 14.20 -2.59 -0.67
C VAL A 68 14.42 -1.58 0.46
N ASP A 69 14.25 -2.04 1.68
CA ASP A 69 14.30 -1.28 2.93
C ASP A 69 13.33 -0.08 2.96
N GLN A 70 12.32 -0.08 2.10
CA GLN A 70 11.30 0.95 2.04
C GLN A 70 10.09 0.59 2.91
N GLU A 71 9.50 1.59 3.57
CA GLU A 71 8.23 1.44 4.27
C GLU A 71 7.06 1.66 3.31
N LEU A 72 6.50 0.58 2.79
CA LEU A 72 5.35 0.62 1.89
C LEU A 72 4.04 0.56 2.67
N MET A 73 3.23 1.59 2.54
CA MET A 73 1.97 1.76 3.28
C MET A 73 0.78 1.73 2.32
N PHE A 74 -0.24 0.94 2.66
CA PHE A 74 -1.46 0.85 1.87
C PHE A 74 -2.66 0.52 2.76
N SER A 75 -3.87 0.65 2.23
CA SER A 75 -5.06 0.40 3.03
C SER A 75 -6.23 -0.15 2.23
N PHE A 76 -7.03 -0.96 2.91
CA PHE A 76 -8.28 -1.51 2.40
C PHE A 76 -9.48 -0.91 3.13
N SER A 77 -10.67 -1.12 2.56
CA SER A 77 -11.94 -0.71 3.17
C SER A 77 -11.97 0.79 3.53
N ASN A 78 -11.56 1.64 2.58
CA ASN A 78 -11.50 3.10 2.73
C ASN A 78 -10.66 3.55 3.93
N GLY A 79 -9.45 3.01 4.07
CA GLY A 79 -8.51 3.40 5.12
C GLY A 79 -8.70 2.67 6.46
N LYS A 80 -9.75 1.85 6.62
CA LYS A 80 -10.02 1.15 7.89
C LYS A 80 -9.03 0.03 8.19
N LYS A 81 -8.50 -0.61 7.16
CA LYS A 81 -7.56 -1.73 7.29
C LYS A 81 -6.21 -1.30 6.75
N GLN A 82 -5.35 -0.78 7.62
CA GLN A 82 -4.02 -0.28 7.23
C GLN A 82 -2.99 -1.40 7.23
N ARG A 83 -2.11 -1.36 6.24
CA ARG A 83 -1.02 -2.31 6.05
C ARG A 83 0.30 -1.57 5.93
N LYS A 84 1.34 -2.21 6.46
CA LYS A 84 2.73 -1.83 6.27
C LYS A 84 3.47 -3.04 5.73
N MET A 85 4.31 -2.83 4.73
CA MET A 85 5.22 -3.83 4.19
C MET A 85 6.64 -3.26 4.13
N VAL A 86 7.61 -4.09 4.49
CA VAL A 86 9.05 -3.80 4.33
C VAL A 86 9.70 -5.02 3.72
N LEU A 87 10.40 -4.84 2.59
CA LEU A 87 11.09 -5.88 1.86
C LEU A 87 12.60 -5.69 2.06
N MET A 88 13.33 -6.76 2.36
CA MET A 88 14.77 -6.74 2.63
C MET A 88 15.54 -7.29 1.41
N GLU A 89 16.79 -6.85 1.25
CA GLU A 89 17.67 -7.25 0.13
C GLU A 89 17.90 -8.77 0.04
N ASP A 90 17.78 -9.50 1.15
CA ASP A 90 17.97 -10.95 1.20
C ASP A 90 16.77 -11.78 0.71
N GLY A 91 15.73 -11.12 0.18
CA GLY A 91 14.51 -11.76 -0.32
C GLY A 91 13.47 -12.06 0.77
N THR A 92 13.70 -11.63 2.01
CA THR A 92 12.71 -11.72 3.10
C THR A 92 11.97 -10.40 3.28
N GLY A 93 10.85 -10.42 4.01
CA GLY A 93 10.09 -9.22 4.29
C GLY A 93 9.16 -9.39 5.49
N GLN A 94 8.59 -8.26 5.92
CA GLN A 94 7.55 -8.22 6.94
C GLN A 94 6.29 -7.54 6.42
N TYR A 95 5.15 -8.19 6.63
CA TYR A 95 3.83 -7.65 6.37
C TYR A 95 3.06 -7.47 7.68
N SER A 96 2.67 -6.23 7.97
CA SER A 96 1.99 -5.85 9.22
C SER A 96 0.56 -5.42 8.96
N MET A 97 -0.39 -6.05 9.67
CA MET A 97 -1.79 -5.64 9.75
C MET A 97 -1.97 -4.73 10.97
N LEU A 98 -1.85 -3.42 10.75
CA LEU A 98 -1.78 -2.44 11.83
C LEU A 98 -3.07 -2.35 12.65
N ASP A 99 -4.22 -2.55 12.01
CA ASP A 99 -5.53 -2.61 12.66
C ASP A 99 -5.68 -3.80 13.62
N LYS A 100 -4.91 -4.87 13.39
CA LYS A 100 -4.95 -6.11 14.21
C LYS A 100 -3.73 -6.29 15.11
N GLY A 101 -2.70 -5.44 14.98
CA GLY A 101 -1.41 -5.63 15.65
C GLY A 101 -0.71 -6.94 15.29
N THR A 102 -0.99 -7.50 14.10
CA THR A 102 -0.44 -8.78 13.64
C THR A 102 0.69 -8.52 12.65
N VAL A 103 1.77 -9.28 12.76
CA VAL A 103 2.92 -9.25 11.84
C VAL A 103 3.11 -10.66 11.27
N GLN A 104 3.38 -10.73 9.98
CA GLN A 104 3.69 -11.96 9.25
C GLN A 104 5.02 -11.78 8.53
N ASN A 105 5.84 -12.84 8.51
CA ASN A 105 6.99 -12.89 7.63
C ASN A 105 6.51 -13.30 6.24
N ILE A 106 7.18 -12.76 5.23
CA ILE A 106 6.96 -13.09 3.82
C ILE A 106 8.31 -13.28 3.13
N THR A 107 8.33 -14.01 2.03
CA THR A 107 9.42 -13.98 1.06
C THR A 107 8.99 -13.22 -0.18
N TRP A 108 9.94 -12.63 -0.90
CA TRP A 108 9.64 -11.87 -2.11
C TRP A 108 10.70 -12.03 -3.19
N ALA A 109 10.30 -11.83 -4.44
CA ALA A 109 11.19 -11.79 -5.60
C ALA A 109 10.56 -11.00 -6.75
N PHE A 110 11.39 -10.49 -7.66
CA PHE A 110 10.93 -10.05 -8.98
C PHE A 110 10.74 -11.24 -9.91
N LEU A 111 9.64 -11.22 -10.66
CA LEU A 111 9.36 -12.18 -11.72
C LEU A 111 9.67 -11.58 -13.09
N ASP A 112 9.96 -12.44 -14.07
CA ASP A 112 10.28 -12.03 -15.45
C ASP A 112 9.13 -11.27 -16.14
N ASN A 113 7.90 -11.38 -15.65
CA ASN A 113 6.75 -10.63 -16.15
C ASN A 113 6.65 -9.22 -15.55
N GLY A 114 7.65 -8.77 -14.79
CA GLY A 114 7.72 -7.47 -14.15
C GLY A 114 6.89 -7.33 -12.87
N SER A 115 6.36 -8.44 -12.34
CA SER A 115 5.71 -8.44 -11.04
C SER A 115 6.72 -8.49 -9.89
N ILE A 116 6.36 -7.89 -8.76
CA ILE A 116 6.84 -8.37 -7.46
C ILE A 116 5.94 -9.53 -7.04
N HIS A 117 6.53 -10.67 -6.73
CA HIS A 117 5.87 -11.81 -6.12
C HIS A 117 6.13 -11.83 -4.62
N LEU A 118 5.08 -12.03 -3.83
CA LEU A 118 5.13 -12.20 -2.40
C LEU A 118 4.55 -13.57 -2.05
N GLU A 119 5.22 -14.30 -1.14
CA GLU A 119 4.74 -15.58 -0.60
C GLU A 119 4.66 -15.51 0.93
N PHE A 120 3.52 -15.93 1.46
CA PHE A 120 3.24 -15.99 2.89
C PHE A 120 3.50 -17.39 3.45
N GLU A 121 3.79 -17.49 4.75
CA GLU A 121 4.05 -18.78 5.41
C GLU A 121 2.89 -19.79 5.31
N ASP A 122 1.66 -19.32 5.12
CA ASP A 122 0.48 -20.17 4.93
C ASP A 122 0.28 -20.64 3.48
N GLY A 123 1.20 -20.28 2.57
CA GLY A 123 1.16 -20.61 1.15
C GLY A 123 0.31 -19.68 0.30
N ALA A 124 -0.23 -18.59 0.87
CA ALA A 124 -0.84 -17.53 0.07
C ALA A 124 0.22 -16.80 -0.76
N GLN A 125 -0.17 -16.37 -1.95
CA GLN A 125 0.68 -15.68 -2.91
C GLN A 125 0.06 -14.35 -3.29
N TRP A 126 0.91 -13.36 -3.58
CA TRP A 126 0.45 -12.03 -3.96
C TRP A 126 1.40 -11.35 -4.94
N ASP A 127 0.92 -11.16 -6.16
CA ASP A 127 1.66 -10.51 -7.25
C ASP A 127 1.25 -9.05 -7.41
N TRP A 128 2.22 -8.15 -7.59
CA TRP A 128 2.00 -6.71 -7.74
C TRP A 128 2.63 -6.22 -9.03
N LYS A 129 1.87 -5.42 -9.79
CA LYS A 129 2.38 -4.62 -10.92
C LYS A 129 2.07 -3.14 -10.72
N LEU A 130 3.07 -2.30 -10.99
CA LEU A 130 2.95 -0.85 -10.93
C LEU A 130 2.22 -0.36 -12.18
N ILE A 131 1.10 0.32 -11.99
CA ILE A 131 0.29 0.89 -13.08
C ILE A 131 0.67 2.34 -13.34
N ALA A 132 0.95 3.08 -12.27
CA ALA A 132 1.41 4.46 -12.34
C ALA A 132 2.11 4.86 -11.05
N GLU A 133 3.07 5.78 -11.16
CA GLU A 133 3.76 6.41 -10.06
C GLU A 133 3.68 7.94 -10.17
N GLU A 134 3.41 8.62 -9.05
CA GLU A 134 3.49 10.07 -8.91
C GLU A 134 4.16 10.41 -7.58
N GLY A 135 5.44 10.77 -7.66
CA GLY A 135 6.26 10.98 -6.47
C GLY A 135 6.39 9.71 -5.64
N ASN A 136 5.97 9.77 -4.37
CA ASN A 136 6.06 8.64 -3.44
C ASN A 136 4.76 7.80 -3.37
N VAL A 137 3.82 8.04 -4.28
CA VAL A 137 2.51 7.37 -4.31
C VAL A 137 2.39 6.57 -5.60
N TRP A 138 1.89 5.35 -5.48
CA TRP A 138 1.80 4.37 -6.55
C TRP A 138 0.38 3.84 -6.70
N ALA A 139 -0.07 3.69 -7.94
CA ALA A 139 -1.21 2.85 -8.29
C ALA A 139 -0.68 1.43 -8.60
N VAL A 140 -1.10 0.45 -7.81
CA VAL A 140 -0.68 -0.95 -7.96
C VAL A 140 -1.89 -1.80 -8.32
N LYS A 141 -1.79 -2.59 -9.39
CA LYS A 141 -2.72 -3.70 -9.64
C LYS A 141 -2.11 -4.94 -9.03
N SER A 142 -2.90 -5.69 -8.27
CA SER A 142 -2.42 -6.89 -7.61
C SER A 142 -3.31 -8.09 -7.83
N TYR A 143 -2.71 -9.27 -7.73
CA TYR A 143 -3.35 -10.56 -7.82
C TYR A 143 -2.98 -11.41 -6.59
N TYR A 144 -3.97 -11.69 -5.76
CA TYR A 144 -3.83 -12.54 -4.59
C TYR A 144 -4.42 -13.92 -4.86
N ALA A 145 -3.76 -14.97 -4.40
CA ALA A 145 -4.25 -16.34 -4.43
C ALA A 145 -3.95 -17.04 -3.10
N ASP A 146 -4.97 -17.65 -2.49
CA ASP A 146 -4.76 -18.49 -1.31
C ASP A 146 -4.72 -19.99 -1.66
N LYS A 147 -4.29 -20.78 -0.68
CA LYS A 147 -4.21 -22.25 -0.77
C LYS A 147 -5.56 -22.94 -0.98
N ASP A 148 -6.66 -22.28 -0.61
CA ASP A 148 -8.02 -22.84 -0.67
C ASP A 148 -8.69 -22.52 -2.02
N GLY A 149 -7.97 -21.82 -2.92
CA GLY A 149 -8.38 -21.53 -4.29
C GLY A 149 -9.15 -20.22 -4.43
N TYR A 150 -9.26 -19.41 -3.38
CA TYR A 150 -9.75 -18.04 -3.48
C TYR A 150 -8.71 -17.18 -4.19
N ARG A 151 -9.18 -16.32 -5.08
CA ARG A 151 -8.36 -15.42 -5.88
C ARG A 151 -9.00 -14.05 -5.91
N ASP A 152 -8.17 -13.02 -5.98
CA ASP A 152 -8.60 -11.62 -5.94
C ASP A 152 -7.70 -10.77 -6.83
N ILE A 153 -8.31 -10.00 -7.73
CA ILE A 153 -7.64 -8.94 -8.48
C ILE A 153 -8.14 -7.61 -7.93
N MET A 154 -7.21 -6.77 -7.50
CA MET A 154 -7.56 -5.48 -6.92
C MET A 154 -6.55 -4.38 -7.28
N THR A 155 -7.06 -3.16 -7.48
CA THR A 155 -6.24 -1.95 -7.50
C THR A 155 -6.05 -1.38 -6.10
N MET A 156 -4.83 -1.00 -5.79
CA MET A 156 -4.41 -0.41 -4.53
C MET A 156 -3.66 0.89 -4.74
N VAL A 157 -3.72 1.76 -3.74
CA VAL A 157 -2.79 2.88 -3.60
C VAL A 157 -1.76 2.50 -2.57
N VAL A 158 -0.49 2.54 -2.98
CA VAL A 158 0.66 2.30 -2.12
C VAL A 158 1.42 3.60 -1.95
N THR A 159 1.88 3.88 -0.75
CA THR A 159 2.68 5.06 -0.42
C THR A 159 4.03 4.57 0.10
N ASN A 160 5.11 4.94 -0.57
CA ASN A 160 6.46 4.75 -0.05
C ASN A 160 6.73 5.87 0.99
N LYS A 161 6.61 5.54 2.27
CA LYS A 161 6.81 6.49 3.36
C LYS A 161 8.27 6.85 3.58
N THR A 162 9.20 5.96 3.25
CA THR A 162 10.63 6.26 3.36
C THR A 162 11.00 7.37 2.37
N ALA A 163 10.49 7.30 1.13
CA ALA A 163 10.69 8.33 0.11
C ALA A 163 10.07 9.69 0.47
N MET A 164 8.97 9.73 1.24
CA MET A 164 8.37 10.99 1.71
C MET A 164 9.26 11.81 2.66
N MET A 165 10.20 11.16 3.33
CA MET A 165 11.02 11.78 4.38
C MET A 165 12.36 12.31 3.84
N GLN A 166 12.64 12.11 2.55
CA GLN A 166 13.84 12.59 1.86
C GLN A 166 13.57 13.94 1.19
#